data_AF-A0A350XCL3-F1
#
_entry.id   AF-A0A350XCL3-F1
#
_cell.length_a   1.000
_cell.length_b   1.000
_cell.length_c   1.000
_cell.angle_alpha   90.00
_cell.angle_beta   90.00
_cell.angle_gamma   90.00
#
_symmetry.space_group_name_H-M   'P 1'
#
loop_
_entity.id
_entity.type
_entity.pdbx_description
1 polymer ?
#
loop_
_entity_poly.entity_id
_entity_poly.type
_entity_poly.pdbx_seq_one_letter_code
_entity_poly.pdbx_strand_id
1 'polypeptide(L)'
;MVLMARKSPEVRVVLLGAIAFFLLALALTLHRHFNFYSSYDQGIFNQVFWNGVHGRFFQSSLSSQLSTNVVHNGEVPTVYYHRLGQHFTPALLLWLPIYALFPFPATLTVLQVTLVTAAGLVLYVLARQYLQPTVAAIITLSFYGANAIVGPTLANFHDICQLPLFMFGLLLAMEKRWWWLFGILSVFILAVREDGGISLFGVGFYLIVSRRYPKIGLAVCTLSFGYMVLLTNAIMPLFSDDISRRFMIERFGQYADGEEASTVEIIWGIVSNPLRLVVELFSPFFGTIRYLVSHWLPFAFVPAATPAAWAIAGFPLLKLFLGKGESVLAINIRYA
;
A
#
# COMPACT_ATOMS: atom_id res chain seq x y z
N MET A 1 -12.87 -10.48 27.80
CA MET A 1 -11.92 -9.33 27.75
C MET A 1 -12.44 -8.14 26.93
N VAL A 2 -13.23 -8.33 25.87
CA VAL A 2 -13.80 -7.23 25.04
C VAL A 2 -14.84 -6.37 25.78
N LEU A 3 -15.56 -6.93 26.76
CA LEU A 3 -16.60 -6.22 27.52
C LEU A 3 -16.06 -5.31 28.64
N MET A 4 -14.82 -5.47 29.09
CA MET A 4 -14.20 -4.59 30.11
C MET A 4 -13.57 -3.33 29.51
N ALA A 5 -13.34 -3.27 28.19
CA ALA A 5 -12.79 -2.10 27.51
C ALA A 5 -13.79 -0.93 27.39
N ARG A 6 -15.09 -1.16 27.65
CA ARG A 6 -16.15 -0.13 27.54
C ARG A 6 -16.07 0.99 28.59
N LYS A 7 -15.15 0.94 29.56
CA LYS A 7 -15.10 1.88 30.69
C LYS A 7 -13.86 2.77 30.77
N SER A 8 -12.94 2.72 29.80
CA SER A 8 -11.80 3.65 29.80
C SER A 8 -12.14 4.90 28.96
N PRO A 9 -11.91 6.12 29.48
CA PRO A 9 -12.22 7.35 28.76
C PRO A 9 -11.46 7.45 27.42
N GLU A 10 -10.30 6.80 27.31
CA GLU A 10 -9.46 6.78 26.10
C GLU A 10 -10.09 5.98 24.97
N VAL A 11 -10.79 4.86 25.27
CA VAL A 11 -11.54 4.12 24.24
C VAL A 11 -12.62 5.01 23.63
N ARG A 12 -13.31 5.79 24.47
CA ARG A 12 -14.31 6.76 23.99
C ARG A 12 -13.67 7.82 23.10
N VAL A 13 -12.50 8.36 23.49
CA VAL A 13 -11.76 9.34 22.69
C VAL A 13 -11.36 8.77 21.33
N VAL A 14 -10.84 7.54 21.29
CA VAL A 14 -10.45 6.88 20.03
C VAL A 14 -11.66 6.64 19.13
N LEU A 15 -12.79 6.19 19.70
CA LEU A 15 -14.01 6.00 18.92
C LEU A 15 -14.54 7.32 18.36
N LEU A 16 -14.53 8.39 19.16
CA LEU A 16 -14.91 9.72 18.69
C LEU A 16 -13.97 10.23 17.59
N GLY A 17 -12.66 10.02 17.73
CA GLY A 17 -11.67 10.34 16.72
C GLY A 17 -11.88 9.56 15.41
N ALA A 18 -12.15 8.26 15.50
CA ALA A 18 -12.45 7.41 14.34
C ALA A 18 -13.76 7.84 13.64
N ILE A 19 -14.82 8.15 14.41
CA ILE A 19 -16.09 8.65 13.89
C ILE A 19 -15.88 10.01 13.21
N ALA A 20 -15.15 10.92 13.85
CA ALA A 20 -14.85 12.24 13.28
C ALA A 20 -14.06 12.11 11.98
N PHE A 21 -12.99 11.30 11.96
CA PHE A 21 -12.22 11.01 10.75
C PHE A 21 -13.11 10.43 9.65
N PHE A 22 -13.91 9.39 9.95
CA PHE A 22 -14.80 8.75 9.00
C PHE A 22 -15.79 9.74 8.40
N LEU A 23 -16.53 10.49 9.24
CA LEU A 23 -17.56 11.41 8.78
C LEU A 23 -16.96 12.57 7.98
N LEU A 24 -15.85 13.15 8.43
CA LEU A 24 -15.20 14.25 7.72
C LEU A 24 -14.59 13.79 6.39
N ALA A 25 -13.82 12.70 6.39
CA ALA A 25 -13.21 12.18 5.17
C ALA A 25 -14.28 11.74 4.17
N LEU A 26 -15.35 11.09 4.63
CA LEU A 26 -16.46 10.67 3.77
C LEU A 26 -17.21 11.87 3.20
N ALA A 27 -17.55 12.86 4.03
CA ALA A 27 -18.23 14.07 3.56
C ALA A 27 -17.41 14.80 2.50
N LEU A 28 -16.11 15.00 2.73
CA LEU A 28 -15.22 15.70 1.79
C LEU A 28 -15.01 14.91 0.50
N THR A 29 -14.79 13.60 0.59
CA THR A 29 -14.53 12.76 -0.60
C THR A 29 -15.79 12.55 -1.44
N LEU A 30 -16.96 12.37 -0.82
CA LEU A 30 -18.23 12.31 -1.55
C LEU A 30 -18.60 13.66 -2.14
N HIS A 31 -18.38 14.77 -1.42
CA HIS A 31 -18.58 16.10 -1.98
C HIS A 31 -17.69 16.30 -3.21
N ARG A 32 -16.42 15.92 -3.15
CA ARG A 32 -15.50 15.95 -4.30
C ARG A 32 -16.02 15.09 -5.46
N HIS A 33 -16.51 13.89 -5.18
CA HIS A 33 -17.05 12.98 -6.19
C HIS A 33 -18.29 13.56 -6.89
N PHE A 34 -19.28 14.03 -6.12
CA PHE A 34 -20.54 14.56 -6.65
C PHE A 34 -20.44 15.97 -7.25
N ASN A 35 -19.33 16.68 -7.03
CA ASN A 35 -18.98 17.90 -7.75
C ASN A 35 -18.03 17.64 -8.93
N PHE A 36 -17.92 16.39 -9.39
CA PHE A 36 -17.16 16.00 -10.58
C PHE A 36 -15.65 16.25 -10.50
N TYR A 37 -15.07 16.27 -9.30
CA TYR A 37 -13.63 16.35 -9.07
C TYR A 37 -12.96 14.98 -8.87
N SER A 38 -13.68 13.88 -9.14
CA SER A 38 -13.04 12.56 -9.30
C SER A 38 -12.27 12.51 -10.61
N SER A 39 -11.09 11.88 -10.58
CA SER A 39 -10.22 11.79 -11.77
C SER A 39 -10.07 10.37 -12.29
N TYR A 40 -9.14 10.20 -13.23
CA TYR A 40 -8.90 9.00 -14.02
C TYR A 40 -8.80 7.71 -13.20
N ASP A 41 -8.08 7.73 -12.07
CA ASP A 41 -7.91 6.55 -11.19
C ASP A 41 -9.25 6.03 -10.63
N GLN A 42 -10.16 6.94 -10.26
CA GLN A 42 -11.50 6.54 -9.79
C GLN A 42 -12.24 5.78 -10.88
N GLY A 43 -12.12 6.23 -12.13
CA GLY A 43 -12.71 5.59 -13.30
C GLY A 43 -12.14 4.20 -13.55
N ILE A 44 -10.80 4.05 -13.51
CA ILE A 44 -10.11 2.76 -13.67
C ILE A 44 -10.67 1.74 -12.68
N PHE A 45 -10.66 2.06 -11.39
CA PHE A 45 -11.10 1.09 -10.38
C PHE A 45 -12.60 0.83 -10.47
N ASN A 46 -13.42 1.85 -10.74
CA ASN A 46 -14.84 1.62 -10.98
C ASN A 46 -15.08 0.64 -12.15
N GLN A 47 -14.32 0.77 -13.24
CA GLN A 47 -14.41 -0.14 -14.38
C GLN A 47 -13.96 -1.56 -14.02
N VAL A 48 -12.87 -1.71 -13.26
CA VAL A 48 -12.37 -3.01 -12.79
C VAL A 48 -13.44 -3.73 -11.94
N PHE A 49 -14.05 -3.02 -10.99
CA PHE A 49 -15.12 -3.60 -10.15
C PHE A 49 -16.38 -3.90 -10.95
N TRP A 50 -16.83 -2.97 -11.79
CA TRP A 50 -17.99 -3.15 -12.66
C TRP A 50 -17.83 -4.38 -13.56
N ASN A 51 -16.70 -4.49 -14.27
CA ASN A 51 -16.42 -5.65 -15.12
C ASN A 51 -16.28 -6.94 -14.30
N GLY A 52 -15.70 -6.88 -13.10
CA GLY A 52 -15.62 -8.02 -12.18
C GLY A 52 -16.99 -8.59 -11.80
N VAL A 53 -17.98 -7.74 -11.48
CA VAL A 53 -19.35 -8.20 -11.17
C VAL A 53 -20.01 -8.88 -12.38
N HIS A 54 -19.59 -8.52 -13.60
CA HIS A 54 -20.07 -9.11 -14.85
C HIS A 54 -19.18 -10.25 -15.38
N GLY A 55 -18.31 -10.83 -14.54
CA GLY A 55 -17.47 -11.99 -14.89
C GLY A 55 -16.23 -11.67 -15.72
N ARG A 56 -15.96 -10.39 -16.01
CA ARG A 56 -14.79 -9.90 -16.75
C ARG A 56 -13.71 -9.40 -15.80
N PHE A 57 -13.15 -10.31 -15.01
CA PHE A 57 -12.23 -9.95 -13.93
C PHE A 57 -11.02 -9.15 -14.42
N PHE A 58 -10.76 -8.03 -13.76
CA PHE A 58 -9.62 -7.11 -14.00
C PHE A 58 -9.54 -6.49 -15.40
N GLN A 59 -10.62 -6.55 -16.20
CA GLN A 59 -10.65 -5.87 -17.49
C GLN A 59 -10.92 -4.37 -17.32
N SER A 60 -10.16 -3.53 -18.02
CA SER A 60 -10.29 -2.08 -17.95
C SER A 60 -9.75 -1.42 -19.23
N SER A 61 -10.65 -0.82 -20.01
CA SER A 61 -10.29 -0.03 -21.19
C SER A 61 -9.53 1.25 -20.81
N LEU A 62 -9.80 1.81 -19.62
CA LEU A 62 -9.06 2.96 -19.10
C LEU A 62 -7.61 2.57 -18.75
N SER A 63 -7.41 1.38 -18.20
CA SER A 63 -6.06 0.84 -17.98
C SER A 63 -5.33 0.58 -19.30
N SER A 64 -6.05 0.15 -20.34
CA SER A 64 -5.47 -0.01 -21.67
C SER A 64 -4.90 1.29 -22.23
N GLN A 65 -5.52 2.45 -21.99
CA GLN A 65 -4.99 3.73 -22.50
C GLN A 65 -3.62 4.08 -21.92
N LEU A 66 -3.32 3.52 -20.75
CA LEU A 66 -2.04 3.70 -20.09
C LEU A 66 -1.08 2.54 -20.39
N SER A 67 -1.43 1.52 -21.18
CA SER A 67 -0.52 0.38 -21.36
C SER A 67 0.68 0.69 -22.24
N THR A 68 1.74 -0.09 -22.12
CA THR A 68 2.91 -0.05 -23.01
C THR A 68 2.49 -0.11 -24.49
N ASN A 69 1.53 -0.96 -24.82
CA ASN A 69 0.99 -1.07 -26.17
C ASN A 69 0.51 0.28 -26.72
N VAL A 70 -0.23 1.05 -25.92
CA VAL A 70 -0.77 2.33 -26.37
C VAL A 70 0.29 3.43 -26.28
N VAL A 71 0.97 3.54 -25.14
CA VAL A 71 1.89 4.65 -24.84
C VAL A 71 3.20 4.55 -25.64
N HIS A 72 3.72 3.34 -25.84
CA HIS A 72 5.02 3.11 -26.48
C HIS A 72 4.90 2.51 -27.88
N ASN A 73 3.93 1.63 -28.15
CA ASN A 73 3.77 1.04 -29.49
C ASN A 73 2.75 1.79 -30.38
N GLY A 74 2.04 2.80 -29.85
CA GLY A 74 1.05 3.57 -30.60
C GLY A 74 -0.21 2.78 -30.98
N GLU A 75 -0.50 1.68 -30.29
CA GLU A 75 -1.69 0.86 -30.52
C GLU A 75 -2.96 1.56 -30.02
N VAL A 76 -4.12 1.10 -30.51
CA VAL A 76 -5.42 1.59 -30.03
C VAL A 76 -5.78 0.87 -28.72
N PRO A 77 -6.27 1.57 -27.69
CA PRO A 77 -6.70 0.94 -26.44
C PRO A 77 -7.82 -0.07 -26.66
N THR A 78 -7.72 -1.23 -26.00
CA THR A 78 -8.67 -2.34 -26.11
C THR A 78 -9.60 -2.42 -24.90
N VAL A 79 -10.81 -2.93 -25.11
CA VAL A 79 -11.82 -3.05 -24.04
C VAL A 79 -11.59 -4.25 -23.12
N TYR A 80 -10.84 -5.25 -23.59
CA TYR A 80 -10.57 -6.51 -22.91
C TYR A 80 -9.19 -6.56 -22.25
N TYR A 81 -8.48 -5.43 -22.18
CA TYR A 81 -7.17 -5.33 -21.54
C TYR A 81 -7.24 -5.70 -20.05
N HIS A 82 -6.38 -6.64 -19.62
CA HIS A 82 -6.29 -7.08 -18.24
C HIS A 82 -5.27 -6.24 -17.46
N ARG A 83 -5.74 -5.46 -16.48
CA ARG A 83 -4.88 -4.60 -15.63
C ARG A 83 -3.84 -5.39 -14.83
N LEU A 84 -3.98 -6.71 -14.68
CA LEU A 84 -3.04 -7.54 -13.93
C LEU A 84 -1.60 -7.47 -14.43
N GLY A 85 -1.37 -7.12 -15.70
CA GLY A 85 -0.02 -6.89 -16.24
C GLY A 85 0.60 -5.55 -15.83
N GLN A 86 -0.22 -4.54 -15.54
CA GLN A 86 0.21 -3.26 -14.96
C GLN A 86 0.34 -3.31 -13.44
N HIS A 87 -0.70 -3.83 -12.79
CA HIS A 87 -0.82 -3.92 -11.34
C HIS A 87 -1.57 -5.19 -10.95
N PHE A 88 -0.85 -6.10 -10.32
CA PHE A 88 -1.38 -7.38 -9.91
C PHE A 88 -2.12 -7.24 -8.57
N THR A 89 -3.43 -7.04 -8.64
CA THR A 89 -4.25 -6.55 -7.50
C THR A 89 -5.42 -7.48 -7.13
N PRO A 90 -5.18 -8.80 -6.96
CA PRO A 90 -6.26 -9.76 -6.74
C PRO A 90 -7.09 -9.53 -5.46
N ALA A 91 -6.56 -8.84 -4.45
CA ALA A 91 -7.29 -8.52 -3.22
C ALA A 91 -8.53 -7.64 -3.46
N LEU A 92 -8.64 -6.96 -4.61
CA LEU A 92 -9.87 -6.25 -4.98
C LEU A 92 -11.10 -7.17 -5.02
N LEU A 93 -10.91 -8.46 -5.29
CA LEU A 93 -11.99 -9.45 -5.29
C LEU A 93 -12.62 -9.66 -3.90
N LEU A 94 -11.88 -9.41 -2.81
CA LEU A 94 -12.43 -9.47 -1.45
C LEU A 94 -13.59 -8.50 -1.25
N TRP A 95 -13.54 -7.38 -1.98
CA TRP A 95 -14.50 -6.29 -1.87
C TRP A 95 -15.54 -6.29 -2.98
N LEU A 96 -15.38 -7.16 -3.98
CA LEU A 96 -16.31 -7.29 -5.11
C LEU A 96 -17.75 -7.58 -4.65
N PRO A 97 -18.02 -8.41 -3.62
CA PRO A 97 -19.38 -8.61 -3.12
C PRO A 97 -20.03 -7.32 -2.60
N ILE A 98 -19.26 -6.43 -1.97
CA ILE A 98 -19.79 -5.14 -1.47
C ILE A 98 -20.15 -4.24 -2.65
N TYR A 99 -19.31 -4.19 -3.68
CA TYR A 99 -19.60 -3.43 -4.89
C TYR A 99 -20.78 -4.04 -5.67
N ALA A 100 -20.96 -5.36 -5.69
CA ALA A 100 -22.10 -6.00 -6.34
C ALA A 100 -23.45 -5.60 -5.71
N LEU A 101 -23.49 -5.38 -4.39
CA LEU A 101 -24.67 -4.87 -3.69
C LEU A 101 -24.93 -3.39 -3.99
N PHE A 102 -23.87 -2.61 -4.20
CA PHE A 102 -23.94 -1.17 -4.46
C PHE A 102 -23.00 -0.80 -5.62
N PRO A 103 -23.39 -1.04 -6.89
CA PRO A 103 -22.49 -0.91 -8.04
C PRO A 103 -22.36 0.55 -8.51
N PHE A 104 -21.92 1.41 -7.60
CA PHE A 104 -21.73 2.84 -7.82
C PHE A 104 -20.25 3.22 -7.60
N PRO A 105 -19.70 4.20 -8.35
CA PRO A 105 -18.33 4.67 -8.13
C PRO A 105 -18.08 5.16 -6.70
N ALA A 106 -19.10 5.77 -6.07
CA ALA A 106 -19.06 6.24 -4.69
C ALA A 106 -18.85 5.10 -3.67
N THR A 107 -19.25 3.85 -3.98
CA THR A 107 -19.04 2.69 -3.11
C THR A 107 -17.56 2.45 -2.85
N LEU A 108 -16.71 2.68 -3.86
CA LEU A 108 -15.26 2.56 -3.70
C LEU A 108 -14.71 3.62 -2.73
N THR A 109 -15.21 4.85 -2.81
CA THR A 109 -14.87 5.92 -1.87
C THR A 109 -15.26 5.56 -0.44
N VAL A 110 -16.49 5.08 -0.24
CA VAL A 110 -16.98 4.61 1.07
C VAL A 110 -16.09 3.47 1.60
N LEU A 111 -15.75 2.51 0.74
CA LEU A 111 -14.90 1.38 1.09
C LEU A 111 -13.51 1.84 1.55
N GLN A 112 -12.83 2.71 0.80
CA GLN A 112 -11.51 3.24 1.17
C GLN A 112 -11.55 3.93 2.54
N VAL A 113 -12.50 4.85 2.77
CA VAL A 113 -12.62 5.56 4.06
C VAL A 113 -12.91 4.57 5.20
N THR A 114 -13.73 3.55 4.95
CA THR A 114 -14.05 2.50 5.94
C THR A 114 -12.81 1.70 6.32
N LEU A 115 -12.02 1.24 5.34
CA LEU A 115 -10.83 0.44 5.56
C LEU A 115 -9.75 1.20 6.35
N VAL A 116 -9.51 2.46 5.98
CA VAL A 116 -8.55 3.31 6.69
C VAL A 116 -9.02 3.64 8.11
N THR A 117 -10.33 3.89 8.27
CA THR A 117 -10.91 4.10 9.61
C THR A 117 -10.72 2.86 10.47
N ALA A 118 -11.02 1.68 9.94
CA ALA A 118 -10.84 0.41 10.64
C ALA A 118 -9.37 0.14 10.97
N ALA A 119 -8.43 0.49 10.10
CA ALA A 119 -7.00 0.35 10.35
C ALA A 119 -6.58 1.10 11.63
N GLY A 120 -7.01 2.34 11.83
CA GLY A 120 -6.72 3.09 13.05
C GLY A 120 -7.27 2.43 14.33
N LEU A 121 -8.45 1.80 14.26
CA LEU A 121 -8.99 1.04 15.40
C LEU A 121 -8.15 -0.19 15.71
N VAL A 122 -7.67 -0.91 14.69
CA VAL A 122 -6.76 -2.05 14.87
C VAL A 122 -5.41 -1.57 15.42
N LEU A 123 -4.91 -0.42 14.97
CA LEU A 123 -3.70 0.20 15.50
C LEU A 123 -3.83 0.50 17.00
N TYR A 124 -4.98 1.01 17.47
CA TYR A 124 -5.21 1.21 18.90
C TYR A 124 -5.09 -0.11 19.67
N VAL A 125 -5.75 -1.18 19.19
CA VAL A 125 -5.69 -2.49 19.84
C VAL A 125 -4.27 -3.06 19.85
N LEU A 126 -3.52 -2.85 18.77
CA LEU A 126 -2.10 -3.22 18.67
C LEU A 126 -1.24 -2.42 19.66
N ALA A 127 -1.37 -1.10 19.70
CA ALA A 127 -0.62 -0.23 20.61
C ALA A 127 -0.89 -0.58 22.08
N ARG A 128 -2.13 -0.95 22.42
CA ARG A 128 -2.54 -1.39 23.76
C ARG A 128 -1.87 -2.68 24.25
N GLN A 129 -1.18 -3.43 23.38
CA GLN A 129 -0.39 -4.58 23.81
C GLN A 129 0.82 -4.18 24.65
N TYR A 130 1.36 -2.97 24.44
CA TYR A 130 2.61 -2.53 25.05
C TYR A 130 2.52 -1.17 25.75
N LEU A 131 1.57 -0.33 25.34
CA LEU A 131 1.50 1.07 25.76
C LEU A 131 0.28 1.32 26.61
N GLN A 132 0.40 2.25 27.56
CA GLN A 132 -0.73 2.72 28.38
C GLN A 132 -1.86 3.29 27.49
N PRO A 133 -3.13 3.27 27.96
CA PRO A 133 -4.28 3.71 27.18
C PRO A 133 -4.14 5.07 26.51
N THR A 134 -3.59 6.06 27.23
CA THR A 134 -3.41 7.43 26.76
C THR A 134 -2.44 7.51 25.59
N VAL A 135 -1.28 6.85 25.69
CA VAL A 135 -0.27 6.86 24.62
C VAL A 135 -0.79 6.14 23.38
N ALA A 136 -1.46 4.99 23.57
CA ALA A 136 -2.10 4.27 22.46
C ALA A 136 -3.18 5.12 21.75
N ALA A 137 -3.98 5.87 22.53
CA ALA A 137 -4.96 6.79 21.98
C ALA A 137 -4.31 7.93 21.19
N ILE A 138 -3.25 8.56 21.73
CA ILE A 138 -2.49 9.61 21.04
C ILE A 138 -1.93 9.09 19.70
N ILE A 139 -1.27 7.92 19.69
CA ILE A 139 -0.75 7.31 18.45
C ILE A 139 -1.87 7.08 17.42
N THR A 140 -3.04 6.65 17.88
CA THR A 140 -4.18 6.39 16.99
C THR A 140 -4.76 7.68 16.41
N LEU A 141 -4.89 8.73 17.23
CA LEU A 141 -5.33 10.05 16.76
C LEU A 141 -4.28 10.67 15.81
N SER A 142 -2.99 10.50 16.12
CA SER A 142 -1.87 10.88 15.24
C SER A 142 -1.94 10.18 13.89
N PHE A 143 -2.32 8.90 13.85
CA PHE A 143 -2.55 8.18 12.59
C PHE A 143 -3.68 8.82 11.77
N TYR A 144 -4.82 9.13 12.37
CA TYR A 144 -5.92 9.79 11.65
C TYR A 144 -5.59 11.23 11.22
N GLY A 145 -4.73 11.93 11.95
CA GLY A 145 -4.24 13.26 11.60
C GLY A 145 -3.00 13.28 10.70
N ALA A 146 -2.40 12.12 10.41
CA ALA A 146 -1.17 12.05 9.64
C ALA A 146 -1.44 12.41 8.17
N ASN A 147 -0.61 13.28 7.60
CA ASN A 147 -0.77 13.71 6.21
C ASN A 147 -0.70 12.52 5.22
N ALA A 148 0.16 11.53 5.50
CA ALA A 148 0.27 10.29 4.72
C ALA A 148 -0.99 9.40 4.78
N ILE A 149 -1.92 9.68 5.70
CA ILE A 149 -3.21 8.99 5.82
C ILE A 149 -4.32 9.88 5.25
N VAL A 150 -4.37 11.15 5.67
CA VAL A 150 -5.40 12.11 5.24
C VAL A 150 -5.32 12.35 3.74
N GLY A 151 -4.16 12.67 3.20
CA GLY A 151 -3.99 13.01 1.78
C GLY A 151 -4.50 11.93 0.83
N PRO A 152 -3.95 10.69 0.89
CA PRO A 152 -4.41 9.60 0.05
C PRO A 152 -5.87 9.21 0.30
N THR A 153 -6.37 9.30 1.54
CA THR A 153 -7.78 9.01 1.85
C THR A 153 -8.71 10.03 1.19
N LEU A 154 -8.29 11.30 1.13
CA LEU A 154 -8.98 12.38 0.44
C LEU A 154 -8.68 12.43 -1.06
N ALA A 155 -7.92 11.47 -1.62
CA ALA A 155 -7.72 11.31 -3.06
C ALA A 155 -8.76 10.36 -3.66
N ASN A 156 -8.58 9.92 -4.91
CA ASN A 156 -9.43 8.89 -5.50
C ASN A 156 -9.17 7.53 -4.85
N PHE A 157 -10.08 6.58 -5.09
CA PHE A 157 -9.88 5.21 -4.65
C PHE A 157 -8.55 4.66 -5.17
N HIS A 158 -7.80 4.01 -4.28
CA HIS A 158 -6.55 3.34 -4.61
C HIS A 158 -6.50 1.97 -3.95
N ASP A 159 -6.07 0.95 -4.71
CA ASP A 159 -5.92 -0.44 -4.25
C ASP A 159 -5.05 -0.62 -2.99
N ILE A 160 -4.14 0.31 -2.65
CA ILE A 160 -3.31 0.26 -1.43
C ILE A 160 -4.10 0.58 -0.15
N CYS A 161 -5.28 1.19 -0.21
CA CYS A 161 -6.00 1.68 0.99
C CYS A 161 -6.30 0.60 2.05
N GLN A 162 -6.32 -0.68 1.65
CA GLN A 162 -6.47 -1.86 2.51
C GLN A 162 -5.19 -2.26 3.26
N LEU A 163 -4.01 -1.84 2.79
CA LEU A 163 -2.71 -2.25 3.32
C LEU A 163 -2.52 -1.88 4.81
N PRO A 164 -2.89 -0.68 5.30
CA PRO A 164 -2.77 -0.36 6.72
C PRO A 164 -3.58 -1.30 7.62
N LEU A 165 -4.81 -1.64 7.21
CA LEU A 165 -5.66 -2.57 7.96
C LEU A 165 -5.03 -3.95 8.05
N PHE A 166 -4.55 -4.47 6.91
CA PHE A 166 -3.91 -5.78 6.87
C PHE A 166 -2.59 -5.81 7.63
N MET A 167 -1.76 -4.76 7.53
CA MET A 167 -0.47 -4.66 8.20
C MET A 167 -0.64 -4.57 9.73
N PHE A 168 -1.52 -3.69 10.23
CA PHE A 168 -1.79 -3.61 11.66
C PHE A 168 -2.44 -4.89 12.19
N GLY A 169 -3.33 -5.51 11.41
CA GLY A 169 -3.90 -6.82 11.72
C GLY A 169 -2.84 -7.91 11.78
N LEU A 170 -1.89 -7.92 10.85
CA LEU A 170 -0.79 -8.89 10.77
C LEU A 170 0.09 -8.78 12.01
N LEU A 171 0.49 -7.56 12.37
CA LEU A 171 1.28 -7.31 13.57
C LEU A 171 0.50 -7.66 14.84
N LEU A 172 -0.79 -7.37 14.91
CA LEU A 172 -1.63 -7.79 16.04
C LEU A 172 -1.74 -9.32 16.14
N ALA A 173 -1.91 -10.01 15.01
CA ALA A 173 -1.95 -11.46 14.94
C ALA A 173 -0.62 -12.08 15.38
N MET A 174 0.52 -11.49 14.99
CA MET A 174 1.85 -11.86 15.46
C MET A 174 1.97 -11.70 16.99
N GLU A 175 1.55 -10.55 17.54
CA GLU A 175 1.62 -10.29 18.98
C GLU A 175 0.71 -11.24 19.78
N LYS A 176 -0.43 -11.64 19.21
CA LYS A 176 -1.34 -12.63 19.79
C LYS A 176 -1.01 -14.07 19.44
N ARG A 177 0.02 -14.32 18.63
CA ARG A 177 0.39 -15.64 18.08
C ARG A 177 -0.76 -16.34 17.35
N TRP A 178 -1.67 -15.58 16.77
CA TRP A 178 -2.73 -16.09 15.90
C TRP A 178 -2.17 -16.39 14.50
N TRP A 179 -1.31 -17.40 14.42
CA TRP A 179 -0.53 -17.70 13.21
C TRP A 179 -1.39 -18.03 11.98
N TRP A 180 -2.60 -18.56 12.18
CA TRP A 180 -3.56 -18.75 11.10
C TRP A 180 -3.97 -17.40 10.48
N LEU A 181 -4.28 -16.40 11.30
CA LEU A 181 -4.64 -15.06 10.86
C LEU A 181 -3.43 -14.33 10.28
N PHE A 182 -2.25 -14.52 10.87
CA PHE A 182 -1.00 -14.01 10.33
C PHE A 182 -0.74 -14.53 8.90
N GLY A 183 -0.96 -15.82 8.65
CA GLY A 183 -0.85 -16.42 7.33
C GLY A 183 -1.85 -15.82 6.33
N ILE A 184 -3.13 -15.72 6.72
CA ILE A 184 -4.18 -15.13 5.87
C ILE A 184 -3.85 -13.67 5.51
N LEU A 185 -3.47 -12.86 6.51
CA LEU A 185 -3.14 -11.45 6.28
C LEU A 185 -1.84 -11.29 5.48
N SER A 186 -0.89 -12.21 5.59
CA SER A 186 0.30 -12.24 4.73
C SER A 186 -0.11 -12.42 3.26
N VAL A 187 -1.00 -13.39 2.98
CA VAL A 187 -1.53 -13.61 1.63
C VAL A 187 -2.31 -12.39 1.14
N PHE A 188 -3.13 -11.77 1.99
CA PHE A 188 -3.86 -10.56 1.62
C PHE A 188 -2.94 -9.39 1.30
N ILE A 189 -1.86 -9.18 2.07
CA ILE A 189 -0.84 -8.17 1.79
C ILE A 189 -0.19 -8.39 0.42
N LEU A 190 0.20 -9.63 0.10
CA LEU A 190 0.75 -9.96 -1.22
C LEU A 190 -0.30 -9.71 -2.33
N ALA A 191 -1.55 -10.09 -2.07
CA ALA A 191 -2.65 -9.91 -3.01
C ALA A 191 -3.08 -8.44 -3.20
N VAL A 192 -2.68 -7.51 -2.33
CA VAL A 192 -2.98 -6.07 -2.49
C VAL A 192 -2.42 -5.58 -3.81
N ARG A 193 -1.14 -5.86 -4.05
CA ARG A 193 -0.39 -5.38 -5.20
C ARG A 193 0.94 -6.13 -5.35
N GLU A 194 1.53 -6.12 -6.54
CA GLU A 194 2.82 -6.77 -6.85
C GLU A 194 3.96 -6.37 -5.90
N ASP A 195 3.96 -5.13 -5.43
CA ASP A 195 4.96 -4.61 -4.50
C ASP A 195 4.65 -4.85 -3.01
N GLY A 196 3.52 -5.47 -2.69
CA GLY A 196 3.16 -5.88 -1.32
C GLY A 196 4.19 -6.83 -0.70
N GLY A 197 4.92 -7.58 -1.55
CA GLY A 197 6.07 -8.39 -1.12
C GLY A 197 7.17 -7.56 -0.46
N ILE A 198 7.41 -6.31 -0.88
CA ILE A 198 8.45 -5.46 -0.28
C ILE A 198 8.09 -5.10 1.16
N SER A 199 6.83 -4.74 1.41
CA SER A 199 6.33 -4.43 2.75
C SER A 199 6.34 -5.66 3.66
N LEU A 200 5.91 -6.81 3.15
CA LEU A 200 5.89 -8.06 3.91
C LEU A 200 7.31 -8.58 4.20
N PHE A 201 8.25 -8.38 3.27
CA PHE A 201 9.66 -8.69 3.48
C PHE A 201 10.23 -7.90 4.66
N GLY A 202 9.89 -6.62 4.81
CA GLY A 202 10.30 -5.80 5.96
C GLY A 202 9.81 -6.36 7.30
N VAL A 203 8.59 -6.89 7.35
CA VAL A 203 8.08 -7.59 8.55
C VAL A 203 8.88 -8.87 8.82
N GLY A 204 9.16 -9.66 7.78
CA GLY A 204 10.00 -10.85 7.90
C GLY A 204 11.41 -10.53 8.42
N PHE A 205 12.03 -9.47 7.88
CA PHE A 205 13.34 -8.97 8.30
C PHE A 205 13.32 -8.53 9.76
N TYR A 206 12.31 -7.75 10.17
CA TYR A 206 12.09 -7.38 11.56
C TYR A 206 12.03 -8.60 12.50
N LEU A 207 11.30 -9.65 12.13
CA LEU A 207 11.20 -10.88 12.93
C LEU A 207 12.53 -11.60 13.12
N ILE A 208 13.43 -11.52 12.13
CA ILE A 208 14.78 -12.09 12.18
C ILE A 208 15.68 -11.23 13.08
N VAL A 209 15.80 -9.93 12.79
CA VAL A 209 16.77 -9.06 13.48
C VAL A 209 16.38 -8.76 14.93
N SER A 210 15.07 -8.70 15.23
CA SER A 210 14.58 -8.58 16.61
C SER A 210 14.68 -9.89 17.40
N ARG A 211 15.06 -10.99 16.76
CA ARG A 211 15.14 -12.34 17.33
C ARG A 211 13.82 -12.89 17.91
N ARG A 212 12.69 -12.23 17.64
CA ARG A 212 11.38 -12.67 18.15
C ARG A 212 10.93 -14.00 17.57
N TYR A 213 10.92 -14.12 16.23
CA TYR A 213 10.45 -15.32 15.52
C TYR A 213 11.26 -15.56 14.24
N PRO A 214 12.58 -15.82 14.34
CA PRO A 214 13.49 -15.81 13.18
C PRO A 214 13.13 -16.84 12.10
N LYS A 215 12.62 -18.03 12.47
CA LYS A 215 12.19 -19.04 11.50
C LYS A 215 10.98 -18.59 10.68
N ILE A 216 10.02 -17.92 11.32
CA ILE A 216 8.84 -17.35 10.64
C ILE A 216 9.28 -16.16 9.80
N GLY A 217 10.16 -15.31 10.32
CA GLY A 217 10.73 -14.20 9.57
C GLY A 217 11.43 -14.66 8.29
N LEU A 218 12.24 -15.72 8.36
CA LEU A 218 12.88 -16.31 7.18
C LEU A 218 11.84 -16.82 6.17
N ALA A 219 10.83 -17.57 6.62
CA ALA A 219 9.76 -18.05 5.76
C ALA A 219 9.01 -16.90 5.06
N VAL A 220 8.72 -15.81 5.80
CA VAL A 220 8.06 -14.61 5.27
C VAL A 220 8.95 -13.88 4.26
N CYS A 221 10.25 -13.73 4.53
CA CYS A 221 11.20 -13.16 3.59
C CYS A 221 11.31 -13.99 2.30
N THR A 222 11.45 -15.31 2.42
CA THR A 222 11.50 -16.23 1.27
C THR A 222 10.22 -16.18 0.46
N LEU A 223 9.04 -16.23 1.11
CA LEU A 223 7.75 -16.10 0.45
C LEU A 223 7.62 -14.76 -0.28
N SER A 224 7.97 -13.66 0.38
CA SER A 224 7.82 -12.31 -0.18
C SER A 224 8.74 -12.08 -1.38
N PHE A 225 10.00 -12.49 -1.27
CA PHE A 225 10.97 -12.39 -2.36
C PHE A 225 10.59 -13.32 -3.53
N GLY A 226 10.26 -14.58 -3.23
CA GLY A 226 9.81 -15.54 -4.22
C GLY A 226 8.54 -15.10 -4.95
N TYR A 227 7.58 -14.55 -4.21
CA TYR A 227 6.37 -13.94 -4.76
C TYR A 227 6.71 -12.84 -5.76
N MET A 228 7.52 -11.86 -5.36
CA MET A 228 7.87 -10.75 -6.25
C MET A 228 8.54 -11.25 -7.53
N VAL A 229 9.57 -12.08 -7.41
CA VAL A 229 10.32 -12.59 -8.58
C VAL A 229 9.42 -13.43 -9.48
N LEU A 230 8.66 -14.37 -8.93
CA LEU A 230 7.77 -15.20 -9.73
C LEU A 230 6.68 -14.34 -10.41
N LEU A 231 6.09 -13.41 -9.67
CA LEU A 231 4.98 -12.62 -10.14
C LEU A 231 5.39 -11.70 -11.28
N THR A 232 6.45 -10.92 -11.11
CA THR A 232 6.84 -9.89 -12.09
C THR A 232 7.53 -10.48 -13.31
N ASN A 233 8.17 -11.65 -13.20
CA ASN A 233 8.93 -12.24 -14.32
C ASN A 233 8.16 -13.36 -15.04
N ALA A 234 7.16 -13.98 -14.41
CA ALA A 234 6.45 -15.12 -15.00
C ALA A 234 4.92 -14.97 -15.06
N ILE A 235 4.29 -14.24 -14.13
CA ILE A 235 2.82 -14.16 -14.08
C ILE A 235 2.30 -12.89 -14.76
N MET A 236 2.80 -11.71 -14.39
CA MET A 236 2.39 -10.43 -14.98
C MET A 236 2.65 -10.36 -16.50
N PRO A 237 3.79 -10.86 -17.02
CA PRO A 237 4.05 -10.90 -18.47
C PRO A 237 3.05 -11.75 -19.28
N LEU A 238 2.30 -12.66 -18.63
CA LEU A 238 1.21 -13.38 -19.31
C LEU A 238 0.04 -12.46 -19.71
N PHE A 239 -0.05 -11.28 -19.08
CA PHE A 239 -1.10 -10.29 -19.34
C PHE A 239 -0.59 -9.14 -20.21
N SER A 240 0.60 -8.59 -19.90
CA SER A 240 1.26 -7.56 -20.71
C SER A 240 2.71 -7.33 -20.28
N ASP A 241 3.49 -6.69 -21.15
CA ASP A 241 4.88 -6.29 -20.89
C ASP A 241 5.01 -4.97 -20.10
N ASP A 242 3.93 -4.48 -19.50
CA ASP A 242 3.91 -3.21 -18.76
C ASP A 242 4.91 -3.20 -17.59
N ILE A 243 5.09 -4.34 -16.92
CA ILE A 243 6.01 -4.42 -15.78
C ILE A 243 7.46 -4.20 -16.22
N SER A 244 7.92 -4.85 -17.29
CA SER A 244 9.33 -4.83 -17.73
C SER A 244 9.66 -3.60 -18.58
N ARG A 245 8.77 -3.21 -19.50
CA ARG A 245 9.02 -2.13 -20.47
C ARG A 245 8.70 -0.75 -19.93
N ARG A 246 7.76 -0.67 -18.99
CA ARG A 246 7.27 0.61 -18.48
C ARG A 246 7.63 0.81 -17.02
N PHE A 247 7.10 0.00 -16.10
CA PHE A 247 7.32 0.25 -14.68
C PHE A 247 8.81 0.18 -14.30
N MET A 248 9.51 -0.88 -14.69
CA MET A 248 10.94 -1.03 -14.36
C MET A 248 11.79 0.05 -15.00
N ILE A 249 11.53 0.42 -16.25
CA ILE A 249 12.31 1.44 -16.95
C ILE A 249 12.00 2.86 -16.46
N GLU A 250 10.73 3.25 -16.36
CA GLU A 250 10.34 4.59 -15.90
C GLU A 250 10.78 4.86 -14.46
N ARG A 251 10.78 3.83 -13.59
CA ARG A 251 11.12 3.99 -12.17
C ARG A 251 12.58 3.67 -11.86
N PHE A 252 13.16 2.69 -12.54
CA PHE A 252 14.46 2.13 -12.19
C PHE A 252 15.42 1.99 -13.38
N GLY A 253 15.12 2.59 -14.55
CA GLY A 253 15.97 2.52 -15.74
C GLY A 253 17.39 3.04 -15.54
N GLN A 254 17.65 3.80 -14.48
CA GLN A 254 19.00 4.12 -14.03
C GLN A 254 19.82 2.92 -13.52
N TYR A 255 19.23 1.73 -13.39
CA TYR A 255 19.88 0.49 -12.97
C TYR A 255 19.86 -0.60 -14.04
N ALA A 256 19.36 -0.30 -15.23
CA ALA A 256 19.29 -1.23 -16.34
C ALA A 256 19.89 -0.64 -17.62
N ASP A 257 20.35 -1.52 -18.49
CA ASP A 257 20.78 -1.18 -19.84
C ASP A 257 19.70 -1.66 -20.83
N GLY A 258 19.15 -0.75 -21.63
CA GLY A 258 18.14 -1.06 -22.65
C GLY A 258 16.75 -0.47 -22.39
N GLU A 259 15.78 -0.93 -23.18
CA GLU A 259 14.39 -0.45 -23.17
C GLU A 259 13.45 -1.33 -22.34
N GLU A 260 13.96 -2.41 -21.74
CA GLU A 260 13.21 -3.31 -20.86
C GLU A 260 14.12 -3.83 -19.75
N ALA A 261 13.56 -4.11 -18.58
CA ALA A 261 14.33 -4.70 -17.48
C ALA A 261 13.47 -5.64 -16.63
N SER A 262 14.04 -6.80 -16.30
CA SER A 262 13.50 -7.73 -15.32
C SER A 262 13.73 -7.24 -13.89
N THR A 263 12.97 -7.80 -12.94
CA THR A 263 13.16 -7.44 -11.51
C THR A 263 14.55 -7.87 -11.01
N VAL A 264 15.07 -8.98 -11.51
CA VAL A 264 16.38 -9.51 -11.11
C VAL A 264 17.51 -8.62 -11.64
N GLU A 265 17.40 -8.14 -12.88
CA GLU A 265 18.35 -7.19 -13.46
C GLU A 265 18.38 -5.87 -12.68
N ILE A 266 17.22 -5.32 -12.32
CA ILE A 266 17.17 -4.09 -11.49
C ILE A 266 17.82 -4.32 -10.13
N ILE A 267 17.54 -5.44 -9.46
CA ILE A 267 18.18 -5.76 -8.17
C ILE A 267 19.70 -5.87 -8.35
N TRP A 268 20.16 -6.56 -9.40
CA TRP A 268 21.58 -6.67 -9.70
C TRP A 268 22.20 -5.30 -10.00
N GLY A 269 21.52 -4.45 -10.76
CA GLY A 269 21.94 -3.09 -11.07
C GLY A 269 22.09 -2.21 -9.83
N ILE A 270 21.17 -2.33 -8.86
CA ILE A 270 21.26 -1.63 -7.57
C ILE A 270 22.48 -2.10 -6.78
N VAL A 271 22.70 -3.41 -6.68
CA VAL A 271 23.80 -4.00 -5.89
C VAL A 271 25.17 -3.75 -6.54
N SER A 272 25.26 -3.83 -7.86
CA SER A 272 26.51 -3.64 -8.61
C SER A 272 26.94 -2.18 -8.73
N ASN A 273 26.05 -1.22 -8.43
CA ASN A 273 26.32 0.22 -8.51
C ASN A 273 26.17 0.93 -7.15
N PRO A 274 27.03 0.66 -6.15
CA PRO A 274 26.87 1.17 -4.79
C PRO A 274 26.94 2.70 -4.70
N LEU A 275 27.76 3.36 -5.52
CA LEU A 275 27.81 4.84 -5.56
C LEU A 275 26.49 5.42 -6.04
N ARG A 276 25.88 4.83 -7.09
CA ARG A 276 24.59 5.27 -7.60
C ARG A 276 23.48 5.04 -6.59
N LEU A 277 23.49 3.90 -5.90
CA LEU A 277 22.58 3.61 -4.79
C LEU A 277 22.63 4.72 -3.72
N VAL A 278 23.83 5.13 -3.28
CA VAL A 278 23.97 6.22 -2.29
C VAL A 278 23.44 7.54 -2.85
N VAL A 279 23.74 7.89 -4.11
CA VAL A 279 23.25 9.14 -4.71
C VAL A 279 21.73 9.17 -4.78
N GLU A 280 21.10 8.10 -5.28
CA GLU A 280 19.64 8.04 -5.47
C GLU A 280 18.91 8.03 -4.12
N LEU A 281 19.47 7.41 -3.07
CA LEU A 281 18.89 7.46 -1.71
C LEU A 281 18.68 8.88 -1.18
N PHE A 282 19.50 9.84 -1.60
CA PHE A 282 19.44 11.23 -1.16
C PHE A 282 19.02 12.19 -2.28
N SER A 283 18.51 11.70 -3.41
CA SER A 283 18.12 12.52 -4.56
C SER A 283 16.62 12.36 -4.87
N PRO A 284 15.82 13.45 -4.91
CA PRO A 284 16.17 14.83 -4.57
C PRO A 284 16.24 15.07 -3.05
N PHE A 285 17.33 15.66 -2.57
CA PHE A 285 17.63 15.79 -1.13
C PHE A 285 16.50 16.39 -0.30
N PHE A 286 16.02 17.58 -0.66
CA PHE A 286 14.92 18.24 0.04
C PHE A 286 13.61 17.45 -0.04
N GLY A 287 13.39 16.73 -1.15
CA GLY A 287 12.23 15.86 -1.33
C GLY A 287 12.26 14.70 -0.35
N THR A 288 13.39 13.99 -0.26
CA THR A 288 13.60 12.86 0.65
C THR A 288 13.45 13.27 2.11
N ILE A 289 14.09 14.39 2.51
CA ILE A 289 13.98 14.90 3.88
C ILE A 289 12.54 15.30 4.20
N ARG A 290 11.87 16.05 3.31
CA ARG A 290 10.47 16.43 3.50
C ARG A 290 9.57 15.20 3.62
N TYR A 291 9.84 14.17 2.82
CA TYR A 291 9.08 12.93 2.85
C TYR A 291 9.20 12.21 4.21
N LEU A 292 10.43 12.03 4.71
CA LEU A 292 10.68 11.42 6.01
C LEU A 292 10.10 12.22 7.16
N VAL A 293 10.34 13.54 7.20
CA VAL A 293 9.82 14.44 8.25
C VAL A 293 8.30 14.37 8.29
N SER A 294 7.64 14.35 7.13
CA SER A 294 6.16 14.29 7.07
C SER A 294 5.58 12.97 7.60
N HIS A 295 6.33 11.86 7.54
CA HIS A 295 5.94 10.59 8.16
C HIS A 295 6.22 10.56 9.66
N TRP A 296 7.28 11.22 10.09
CA TRP A 296 7.73 11.22 11.48
C TRP A 296 7.00 12.22 12.36
N LEU A 297 6.66 13.38 11.81
CA LEU A 297 6.06 14.50 12.53
C LEU A 297 4.74 14.13 13.23
N PRO A 298 3.78 13.41 12.60
CA PRO A 298 2.55 13.00 13.27
C PRO A 298 2.80 12.13 14.50
N PHE A 299 3.92 11.42 14.54
CA PHE A 299 4.32 10.51 15.61
C PHE A 299 5.49 11.06 16.45
N ALA A 300 5.64 12.40 16.50
CA ALA A 300 6.64 13.09 17.30
C ALA A 300 8.07 12.54 17.13
N PHE A 301 8.45 12.17 15.89
CA PHE A 301 9.75 11.62 15.53
C PHE A 301 10.13 10.29 16.20
N VAL A 302 9.21 9.62 16.91
CA VAL A 302 9.45 8.28 17.47
C VAL A 302 9.90 7.27 16.40
N PRO A 303 9.30 7.21 15.20
CA PRO A 303 9.75 6.26 14.17
C PRO A 303 11.20 6.51 13.71
N ALA A 304 11.67 7.77 13.72
CA ALA A 304 13.03 8.11 13.32
C ALA A 304 14.09 7.48 14.25
N ALA A 305 13.78 7.39 15.55
CA ALA A 305 14.66 6.84 16.57
C ALA A 305 14.43 5.34 16.85
N THR A 306 13.51 4.68 16.14
CA THR A 306 13.11 3.30 16.46
C THR A 306 13.67 2.30 15.44
N PRO A 307 14.61 1.42 15.80
CA PRO A 307 15.18 0.43 14.88
C PRO A 307 14.13 -0.51 14.28
N ALA A 308 13.08 -0.84 15.03
CA ALA A 308 11.99 -1.68 14.54
C ALA A 308 11.20 -1.01 13.40
N ALA A 309 11.02 0.31 13.45
CA ALA A 309 10.35 1.06 12.39
C ALA A 309 11.18 1.01 11.10
N TRP A 310 12.50 1.21 11.20
CA TRP A 310 13.42 1.07 10.08
C TRP A 310 13.51 -0.36 9.53
N ALA A 311 13.46 -1.38 10.38
CA ALA A 311 13.49 -2.78 9.93
C ALA A 311 12.25 -3.12 9.07
N ILE A 312 11.07 -2.60 9.44
CA ILE A 312 9.82 -2.86 8.71
C ILE A 312 9.69 -1.94 7.48
N ALA A 313 9.88 -0.62 7.65
CA ALA A 313 9.65 0.36 6.59
C ALA A 313 10.86 0.56 5.67
N GLY A 314 12.05 0.08 6.03
CA GLY A 314 13.29 0.34 5.29
C GLY A 314 13.24 -0.16 3.85
N PHE A 315 12.65 -1.32 3.58
CA PHE A 315 12.55 -1.86 2.21
C PHE A 315 11.52 -1.10 1.35
N PRO A 316 10.29 -0.81 1.83
CA PRO A 316 9.38 0.10 1.12
C PRO A 316 9.99 1.49 0.86
N LEU A 317 10.66 2.07 1.86
CA LEU A 317 11.35 3.35 1.72
C LEU A 317 12.49 3.29 0.71
N LEU A 318 13.26 2.20 0.70
CA LEU A 318 14.31 1.97 -0.29
C LEU A 318 13.72 1.93 -1.70
N LYS A 319 12.68 1.14 -1.94
CA LYS A 319 11.97 1.10 -3.23
C LYS A 319 11.54 2.50 -3.68
N LEU A 320 11.04 3.29 -2.73
CA LEU A 320 10.55 4.63 -2.99
C LEU A 320 11.69 5.63 -3.28
N PHE A 321 12.77 5.64 -2.49
CA PHE A 321 13.90 6.55 -2.71
C PHE A 321 14.73 6.20 -3.94
N LEU A 322 14.79 4.93 -4.33
CA LEU A 322 15.45 4.52 -5.56
C LEU A 322 14.60 4.72 -6.81
N GLY A 323 13.32 5.07 -6.68
CA GLY A 323 12.40 5.23 -7.79
C GLY A 323 12.44 6.63 -8.39
N LYS A 324 12.44 6.74 -9.72
CA LYS A 324 12.30 8.01 -10.45
C LYS A 324 10.84 8.39 -10.71
N GLY A 325 10.61 9.69 -10.88
CA GLY A 325 9.34 10.29 -11.27
C GLY A 325 8.81 11.33 -10.28
N GLU A 326 8.02 12.27 -10.78
CA GLU A 326 7.60 13.46 -10.03
C GLU A 326 6.72 13.15 -8.81
N SER A 327 5.95 12.06 -8.88
CA SER A 327 4.99 11.68 -7.85
C SER A 327 5.53 10.68 -6.82
N VAL A 328 6.80 10.27 -6.91
CA VAL A 328 7.34 9.19 -6.05
C VAL A 328 7.34 9.59 -4.58
N LEU A 329 7.72 10.84 -4.30
CA LEU A 329 7.76 11.43 -2.95
C LEU A 329 6.48 12.21 -2.61
N ALA A 330 5.38 12.00 -3.37
CA ALA A 330 4.13 12.72 -3.15
C ALA A 330 3.27 12.04 -2.07
N ILE A 331 3.39 12.56 -0.85
CA ILE A 331 2.67 12.04 0.34
C ILE A 331 1.15 12.11 0.24
N ASN A 332 0.63 13.06 -0.56
CA ASN A 332 -0.80 13.31 -0.61
C ASN A 332 -1.52 12.49 -1.70
N ILE A 333 -0.78 11.80 -2.57
CA ILE A 333 -1.35 11.12 -3.74
C ILE A 333 -1.47 9.62 -3.52
N ARG A 334 -0.50 8.99 -2.86
CA ARG A 334 -0.46 7.54 -2.68
C ARG A 334 -0.14 7.21 -1.23
N TYR A 335 -0.76 6.14 -0.71
CA TYR A 335 -0.35 5.55 0.56
C TYR A 335 1.10 5.09 0.46
N ALA A 336 1.86 5.36 1.53
CA ALA A 336 3.28 5.12 1.67
C ALA A 336 3.58 3.89 2.52
#